data_AF-A0A9D8UNA1-F1
#
_entry.id   AF-A0A9D8UNA1-F1
#
_cell.length_a   1.000
_cell.length_b   1.000
_cell.length_c   1.000
_cell.angle_alpha   90.00
_cell.angle_beta   90.00
_cell.angle_gamma   90.00
#
_symmetry.space_group_name_H-M   'P 1'
#
loop_
_entity.id
_entity.type
_entity.pdbx_description
1 polymer ?
#
loop_
_entity_poly.entity_id
_entity_poly.type
_entity_poly.pdbx_seq_one_letter_code
_entity_poly.pdbx_strand_id
1 'polypeptide(L)'
;MKKQNRTIIYICTLFFALTSSVFAQESDHQIKTDFETKYTSLEESLNTASSVNEVDSLKAEIDSLIIQFESHRKLLDVALYPQSFEHEINAIIQEVNSAEQRLLIIENQSERLAELSREVAVYKSEISFLNSRADSLRKAIALSMESEERLATLVKRYRQNLERRDEIIMDVVDSLMVTYSGMSMAKVEEIAGNVESGRISTSDNPLEMIENIIEENTEYAASANRALSVEDHLRMYAVQNHFEDTWSKIGHRLITAYAGDKRSEWNTRINEKMRDWRMTTSQKMWNSMDQYLEFSEVNLGAFDNNYSFFVALDNFVREAKKKSEDEIISSESYQDYLRFQDFWSDKIKNEWSNLIQDADVLTVAQISSIDDQLSGWEYESRPIHPFLIVLLVLSAVSLIGFSLAMFKTKKA
;
A
#
# COMPACT_ATOMS: atom_id res chain seq x y z
N MET A 1 -29.47 -72.51 71.55
CA MET A 1 -30.58 -73.32 70.99
C MET A 1 -31.82 -72.45 70.85
N LYS A 2 -32.31 -72.31 69.61
CA LYS A 2 -33.71 -72.09 69.18
C LYS A 2 -34.60 -71.15 70.05
N LYS A 3 -34.89 -69.96 69.53
CA LYS A 3 -36.17 -69.70 68.84
C LYS A 3 -36.09 -68.40 68.03
N GLN A 4 -36.03 -68.64 66.72
CA GLN A 4 -36.26 -67.72 65.61
C GLN A 4 -37.77 -67.62 65.37
N ASN A 5 -38.17 -66.57 64.64
CA ASN A 5 -39.39 -66.46 63.84
C ASN A 5 -40.69 -66.12 64.57
N ARG A 6 -41.10 -64.83 64.48
CA ARG A 6 -42.41 -64.44 63.91
C ARG A 6 -42.74 -62.93 63.86
N THR A 7 -41.77 -62.02 63.94
CA THR A 7 -42.05 -60.56 63.88
C THR A 7 -41.26 -59.82 62.78
N ILE A 8 -40.94 -60.50 61.67
CA ILE A 8 -40.27 -59.92 60.50
C ILE A 8 -40.92 -60.47 59.22
N ILE A 9 -42.26 -60.42 59.10
CA ILE A 9 -42.99 -60.75 57.84
C ILE A 9 -44.16 -59.75 57.59
N TYR A 10 -44.13 -58.55 58.18
CA TYR A 10 -45.10 -57.49 57.84
C TYR A 10 -44.48 -56.10 57.59
N ILE A 11 -43.14 -56.00 57.55
CA ILE A 11 -42.42 -54.74 57.26
C ILE A 11 -41.60 -54.84 55.95
N CYS A 12 -41.64 -55.98 55.26
CA CYS A 12 -40.98 -56.17 53.94
C CYS A 12 -41.94 -56.26 52.75
N THR A 13 -43.24 -56.02 52.96
CA THR A 13 -44.28 -56.00 51.91
C THR A 13 -44.97 -54.63 51.82
N LEU A 14 -44.25 -53.56 52.17
CA LEU A 14 -44.67 -52.17 51.93
C LEU A 14 -43.55 -51.30 51.32
N PHE A 15 -42.49 -51.93 50.81
CA PHE A 15 -41.36 -51.25 50.16
C PHE A 15 -41.11 -51.72 48.72
N PHE A 16 -42.02 -52.54 48.17
CA PHE A 16 -41.93 -53.10 46.81
C PHE A 16 -43.00 -52.54 45.85
N ALA A 17 -43.58 -51.37 46.17
CA ALA A 17 -44.60 -50.71 45.37
C ALA A 17 -44.24 -49.25 45.00
N LEU A 18 -42.93 -48.93 44.89
CA LEU A 18 -42.45 -47.59 44.55
C LEU A 18 -41.44 -47.55 43.38
N THR A 19 -41.32 -48.63 42.61
CA THR A 19 -40.62 -48.60 41.32
C THR A 19 -41.56 -48.83 40.14
N SER A 20 -42.83 -48.45 40.28
CA SER A 20 -43.57 -47.98 39.11
C SER A 20 -42.91 -46.66 38.72
N SER A 21 -42.10 -46.72 37.66
CA SER A 21 -41.73 -45.58 36.84
C SER A 21 -42.91 -44.62 36.76
N VAL A 22 -42.83 -43.56 37.55
CA VAL A 22 -43.62 -42.36 37.34
C VAL A 22 -43.10 -41.84 36.01
N PHE A 23 -43.73 -42.28 34.92
CA PHE A 23 -43.86 -41.41 33.76
C PHE A 23 -44.55 -40.17 34.33
N ALA A 24 -43.75 -39.16 34.69
CA ALA A 24 -44.27 -37.84 34.89
C ALA A 24 -44.95 -37.52 33.56
N GLN A 25 -46.28 -37.48 33.58
CA GLN A 25 -47.04 -36.99 32.47
C GLN A 25 -46.76 -35.49 32.44
N GLU A 26 -45.64 -35.12 31.80
CA GLU A 26 -45.35 -33.73 31.50
C GLU A 26 -46.55 -33.19 30.72
N SER A 27 -47.07 -32.06 31.18
CA SER A 27 -48.17 -31.40 30.48
C SER A 27 -47.67 -30.98 29.10
N ASP A 28 -48.52 -31.07 28.08
CA ASP A 28 -48.21 -30.60 26.72
C ASP A 28 -47.68 -29.15 26.72
N HIS A 29 -48.17 -28.32 27.65
CA HIS A 29 -47.67 -26.97 27.88
C HIS A 29 -46.22 -26.95 28.39
N GLN A 30 -45.88 -27.85 29.32
CA GLN A 30 -44.54 -27.95 29.89
C GLN A 30 -43.52 -28.34 28.82
N ILE A 31 -43.86 -29.34 28.00
CA ILE A 31 -43.04 -29.80 26.87
C ILE A 31 -42.76 -28.66 25.88
N LYS A 32 -43.79 -27.86 25.56
CA LYS A 32 -43.64 -26.67 24.72
C LYS A 32 -42.67 -25.65 25.34
N THR A 33 -42.92 -25.26 26.59
CA THR A 33 -42.11 -24.24 27.28
C THR A 33 -40.66 -24.66 27.43
N ASP A 34 -40.40 -25.94 27.73
CA ASP A 34 -39.04 -26.46 27.85
C ASP A 34 -38.30 -26.48 26.52
N PHE A 35 -39.00 -26.81 25.42
CA PHE A 35 -38.45 -26.70 24.08
C PHE A 35 -38.11 -25.24 23.74
N GLU A 36 -39.05 -24.30 23.88
CA GLU A 36 -38.85 -22.87 23.58
C GLU A 36 -37.70 -22.27 24.39
N THR A 37 -37.60 -22.61 25.68
CA THR A 37 -36.55 -22.10 26.58
C THR A 37 -35.17 -22.59 26.13
N LYS A 38 -35.03 -23.90 25.88
CA LYS A 38 -33.74 -24.46 25.45
C LYS A 38 -33.35 -23.99 24.05
N TYR A 39 -34.32 -23.89 23.14
CA TYR A 39 -34.13 -23.36 21.81
C TYR A 39 -33.61 -21.90 21.86
N THR A 40 -34.29 -21.03 22.61
CA THR A 40 -33.89 -19.62 22.77
C THR A 40 -32.50 -19.50 23.40
N SER A 41 -32.21 -20.31 24.43
CA SER A 41 -30.88 -20.32 25.07
C SER A 41 -29.77 -20.74 24.11
N LEU A 42 -30.03 -21.69 23.22
CA LEU A 42 -29.07 -22.13 22.20
C LEU A 42 -28.89 -21.06 21.13
N GLU A 43 -29.97 -20.39 20.71
CA GLU A 43 -29.91 -19.26 19.78
C GLU A 43 -29.08 -18.09 20.34
N GLU A 44 -29.30 -17.70 21.60
CA GLU A 44 -28.51 -16.66 22.27
C GLU A 44 -27.03 -17.05 22.41
N SER A 45 -26.76 -18.30 22.79
CA SER A 45 -25.39 -18.81 22.93
C SER A 45 -24.67 -18.86 21.57
N LEU A 46 -25.40 -19.21 20.51
CA LEU A 46 -24.86 -19.26 19.16
C LEU A 46 -24.56 -17.88 18.58
N ASN A 47 -25.40 -16.89 18.90
CA ASN A 47 -25.19 -15.48 18.53
C ASN A 47 -23.99 -14.86 19.25
N THR A 48 -23.61 -15.38 20.42
CA THR A 48 -22.50 -14.88 21.23
C THR A 48 -21.22 -15.73 21.13
N ALA A 49 -21.30 -16.88 20.47
CA ALA A 49 -20.19 -17.80 20.27
C ALA A 49 -18.99 -17.13 19.59
N SER A 50 -17.80 -17.47 20.08
CA SER A 50 -16.57 -16.74 19.77
C SER A 50 -15.44 -17.60 19.21
N SER A 51 -15.64 -18.92 19.15
CA SER A 51 -14.67 -19.85 18.59
C SER A 51 -15.38 -21.03 17.92
N VAL A 52 -14.71 -21.66 16.95
CA VAL A 52 -15.23 -22.85 16.28
C VAL A 52 -15.51 -23.97 17.28
N ASN A 53 -14.65 -24.15 18.29
CA ASN A 53 -14.82 -25.14 19.35
C ASN A 53 -16.09 -24.91 20.21
N GLU A 54 -16.46 -23.65 20.42
CA GLU A 54 -17.68 -23.28 21.15
C GLU A 54 -18.93 -23.61 20.32
N VAL A 55 -18.88 -23.33 19.00
CA VAL A 55 -19.95 -23.72 18.07
C VAL A 55 -20.08 -25.23 17.94
N ASP A 56 -18.97 -25.98 17.92
CA ASP A 56 -18.98 -27.45 17.92
C ASP A 56 -19.64 -28.02 19.18
N SER A 57 -19.42 -27.36 20.33
CA SER A 57 -20.08 -27.74 21.59
C SER A 57 -21.59 -27.47 21.53
N LEU A 58 -22.00 -26.32 21.01
CA LEU A 58 -23.41 -25.96 20.83
C LEU A 58 -24.12 -26.86 19.82
N LYS A 59 -23.42 -27.32 18.78
CA LYS A 59 -23.92 -28.30 17.80
C LYS A 59 -24.29 -29.62 18.47
N ALA A 60 -23.45 -30.10 19.40
CA ALA A 60 -23.76 -31.30 20.20
C ALA A 60 -24.94 -31.08 21.16
N GLU A 61 -25.14 -29.87 21.67
CA GLU A 61 -26.31 -29.52 22.49
C GLU A 61 -27.60 -29.44 21.65
N ILE A 62 -27.53 -28.96 20.41
CA ILE A 62 -28.64 -28.96 19.45
C ILE A 62 -29.01 -30.39 19.06
N ASP A 63 -28.03 -31.26 18.80
CA ASP A 63 -28.29 -32.69 18.55
C ASP A 63 -29.00 -33.32 19.76
N SER A 64 -28.61 -32.95 20.97
CA SER A 64 -29.26 -33.40 22.21
C SER A 64 -30.69 -32.86 22.36
N LEU A 65 -30.94 -31.60 21.96
CA LEU A 65 -32.28 -31.00 21.90
C LEU A 65 -33.19 -31.78 20.94
N ILE A 66 -32.70 -32.07 19.74
CA ILE A 66 -33.45 -32.82 18.72
C ILE A 66 -33.85 -34.18 19.28
N ILE A 67 -32.88 -34.93 19.81
CA ILE A 67 -33.13 -36.27 20.38
C ILE A 67 -34.15 -36.21 21.53
N GLN A 68 -34.07 -35.18 22.39
CA GLN A 68 -34.96 -35.04 23.53
C GLN A 68 -36.42 -34.80 23.12
N PHE A 69 -36.65 -34.02 22.07
CA PHE A 69 -38.00 -33.57 21.69
C PHE A 69 -38.60 -34.30 20.48
N GLU A 70 -37.85 -35.18 19.81
CA GLU A 70 -38.30 -35.94 18.64
C GLU A 70 -39.59 -36.75 18.92
N SER A 71 -39.68 -37.40 20.09
CA SER A 71 -40.89 -38.17 20.47
C SER A 71 -42.14 -37.28 20.64
N HIS A 72 -41.96 -35.97 20.82
CA HIS A 72 -43.01 -34.98 21.01
C HIS A 72 -43.29 -34.13 19.77
N ARG A 73 -42.64 -34.43 18.63
CA ARG A 73 -42.74 -33.67 17.37
C ARG A 73 -44.17 -33.30 16.97
N LYS A 74 -45.10 -34.27 16.96
CA LYS A 74 -46.50 -34.02 16.55
C LYS A 74 -47.22 -33.00 17.43
N LEU A 75 -46.88 -32.98 18.72
CA LEU A 75 -47.43 -32.02 19.68
C LEU A 75 -46.83 -30.64 19.44
N LEU A 76 -45.50 -30.58 19.27
CA LEU A 76 -44.78 -29.34 18.98
C LEU A 76 -45.19 -28.71 17.65
N ASP A 77 -45.41 -29.52 16.60
CA ASP A 77 -45.92 -29.03 15.30
C ASP A 77 -47.27 -28.31 15.41
N VAL A 78 -48.12 -28.71 16.35
CA VAL A 78 -49.40 -28.02 16.61
C VAL A 78 -49.19 -26.81 17.52
N ALA A 79 -48.33 -26.95 18.52
CA ALA A 79 -48.10 -25.95 19.55
C ALA A 79 -47.30 -24.73 19.06
N LEU A 80 -46.50 -24.88 18.00
CA LEU A 80 -45.62 -23.86 17.41
C LEU A 80 -46.24 -23.15 16.19
N TYR A 81 -47.49 -23.46 15.82
CA TYR A 81 -48.15 -22.89 14.64
C TYR A 81 -48.06 -21.35 14.59
N PRO A 82 -47.72 -20.73 13.43
CA PRO A 82 -47.66 -21.31 12.09
C PRO A 82 -46.40 -22.12 11.78
N GLN A 83 -45.41 -22.14 12.67
CA GLN A 83 -44.18 -22.90 12.50
C GLN A 83 -44.32 -24.34 12.98
N SER A 84 -43.36 -25.18 12.59
CA SER A 84 -43.29 -26.59 12.99
C SER A 84 -42.00 -26.86 13.76
N PHE A 85 -41.96 -27.98 14.49
CA PHE A 85 -40.73 -28.42 15.17
C PHE A 85 -39.57 -28.54 14.16
N GLU A 86 -39.86 -29.12 12.99
CA GLU A 86 -38.92 -29.24 11.89
C GLU A 86 -38.44 -27.87 11.39
N HIS A 87 -39.31 -26.86 11.35
CA HIS A 87 -38.94 -25.52 10.93
C HIS A 87 -37.92 -24.89 11.89
N GLU A 88 -38.21 -24.91 13.21
CA GLU A 88 -37.32 -24.35 14.23
C GLU A 88 -35.98 -25.10 14.26
N ILE A 89 -35.99 -26.43 14.21
CA ILE A 89 -34.74 -27.22 14.16
C ILE A 89 -33.91 -26.88 12.91
N ASN A 90 -34.54 -26.76 11.74
CA ASN A 90 -33.81 -26.36 10.55
C ASN A 90 -33.28 -24.92 10.63
N ALA A 91 -34.01 -24.01 11.26
CA ALA A 91 -33.57 -22.63 11.46
C ALA A 91 -32.31 -22.57 12.33
N ILE A 92 -32.30 -23.23 13.49
CA ILE A 92 -31.13 -23.22 14.38
C ILE A 92 -29.93 -23.97 13.77
N ILE A 93 -30.15 -25.05 13.01
CA ILE A 93 -29.08 -25.72 12.27
C ILE A 93 -28.47 -24.80 11.19
N GLN A 94 -29.30 -24.01 10.49
CA GLN A 94 -28.79 -23.03 9.54
C GLN A 94 -27.95 -21.95 10.23
N GLU A 95 -28.39 -21.48 11.40
CA GLU A 95 -27.64 -20.50 12.18
C GLU A 95 -26.30 -21.09 12.65
N VAL A 96 -26.25 -22.38 13.03
CA VAL A 96 -24.99 -23.04 13.42
C VAL A 96 -24.00 -23.06 12.27
N ASN A 97 -24.46 -23.47 11.09
CA ASN A 97 -23.60 -23.51 9.91
C ASN A 97 -23.12 -22.10 9.51
N SER A 98 -23.96 -21.08 9.68
CA SER A 98 -23.61 -19.68 9.45
C SER A 98 -22.55 -19.20 10.44
N ALA A 99 -22.72 -19.49 11.74
CA ALA A 99 -21.78 -19.16 12.79
C ALA A 99 -20.43 -19.88 12.61
N GLU A 100 -20.45 -21.18 12.28
CA GLU A 100 -19.27 -22.00 11.99
C GLU A 100 -18.51 -21.45 10.78
N GLN A 101 -19.20 -21.16 9.66
CA GLN A 101 -18.58 -20.57 8.47
C GLN A 101 -17.97 -19.20 8.74
N ARG A 102 -18.69 -18.33 9.47
CA ARG A 102 -18.18 -17.02 9.89
C ARG A 102 -16.90 -17.17 10.72
N LEU A 103 -16.88 -18.07 11.70
CA LEU A 103 -15.74 -18.29 12.58
C LEU A 103 -14.55 -18.98 11.90
N LEU A 104 -14.79 -19.89 10.95
CA LEU A 104 -13.73 -20.49 10.12
C LEU A 104 -13.06 -19.45 9.21
N ILE A 105 -13.85 -18.54 8.63
CA ILE A 105 -13.33 -17.40 7.86
C ILE A 105 -12.53 -16.46 8.77
N ILE A 106 -12.99 -16.23 10.00
CA ILE A 106 -12.27 -15.45 11.03
C ILE A 106 -10.92 -16.08 11.35
N GLU A 107 -10.87 -17.38 11.62
CA GLU A 107 -9.66 -18.08 12.04
C GLU A 107 -8.60 -18.07 10.92
N ASN A 108 -9.01 -18.33 9.67
CA ASN A 108 -8.13 -18.29 8.51
C ASN A 108 -7.58 -16.87 8.21
N GLN A 109 -8.42 -15.84 8.36
CA GLN A 109 -8.00 -14.45 8.12
C GLN A 109 -7.23 -13.85 9.30
N SER A 110 -7.50 -14.28 10.53
CA SER A 110 -6.68 -13.96 11.71
C SER A 110 -5.28 -14.55 11.57
N GLU A 111 -5.17 -15.77 11.05
CA GLU A 111 -3.88 -16.38 10.71
C GLU A 111 -3.12 -15.55 9.65
N ARG A 112 -3.81 -15.08 8.60
CA ARG A 112 -3.21 -14.21 7.58
C ARG A 112 -2.81 -12.83 8.11
N LEU A 113 -3.60 -12.24 9.01
CA LEU A 113 -3.25 -10.98 9.67
C LEU A 113 -2.09 -11.15 10.66
N ALA A 114 -2.05 -12.25 11.39
CA ALA A 114 -0.93 -12.60 12.27
C ALA A 114 0.34 -12.95 11.47
N GLU A 115 0.20 -13.56 10.30
CA GLU A 115 1.29 -13.75 9.33
C GLU A 115 1.79 -12.40 8.81
N LEU A 116 0.89 -11.52 8.38
CA LEU A 116 1.25 -10.17 7.92
C LEU A 116 1.95 -9.38 9.04
N SER A 117 1.42 -9.41 10.27
CA SER A 117 2.05 -8.76 11.44
C SER A 117 3.46 -9.31 11.70
N ARG A 118 3.67 -10.64 11.56
CA ARG A 118 4.99 -11.27 11.68
C ARG A 118 5.93 -10.87 10.54
N GLU A 119 5.47 -10.92 9.29
CA GLU A 119 6.25 -10.51 8.12
C GLU A 119 6.67 -9.05 8.25
N VAL A 120 5.74 -8.18 8.64
CA VAL A 120 5.97 -6.78 8.95
C VAL A 120 6.98 -6.58 10.08
N ALA A 121 6.88 -7.33 11.17
CA ALA A 121 7.83 -7.22 12.28
C ALA A 121 9.25 -7.60 11.82
N VAL A 122 9.35 -8.61 10.94
CA VAL A 122 10.59 -8.98 10.26
C VAL A 122 11.07 -7.85 9.36
N TYR A 123 10.19 -7.25 8.55
CA TYR A 123 10.53 -6.12 7.68
C TYR A 123 10.98 -4.89 8.47
N LYS A 124 10.32 -4.57 9.60
CA LYS A 124 10.73 -3.50 10.51
C LYS A 124 12.13 -3.76 11.06
N SER A 125 12.40 -4.99 11.49
CA SER A 125 13.74 -5.38 11.96
C SER A 125 14.78 -5.26 10.85
N GLU A 126 14.45 -5.67 9.63
CA GLU A 126 15.35 -5.58 8.47
C GLU A 126 15.59 -4.13 8.08
N ILE A 127 14.55 -3.29 7.99
CA ILE A 127 14.66 -1.85 7.74
C ILE A 127 15.53 -1.18 8.82
N SER A 128 15.32 -1.50 10.10
CA SER A 128 16.14 -0.95 11.20
C SER A 128 17.61 -1.38 11.09
N PHE A 129 17.86 -2.64 10.72
CA PHE A 129 19.21 -3.14 10.45
C PHE A 129 19.86 -2.44 9.26
N LEU A 130 19.12 -2.27 8.16
CA LEU A 130 19.57 -1.56 6.97
C LEU A 130 19.86 -0.09 7.31
N ASN A 131 18.97 0.61 8.00
CA ASN A 131 19.18 1.98 8.49
C ASN A 131 20.47 2.10 9.32
N SER A 132 20.69 1.18 10.27
CA SER A 132 21.90 1.16 11.11
C SER A 132 23.17 0.93 10.31
N ARG A 133 23.09 0.06 9.29
CA ARG A 133 24.18 -0.21 8.36
C ARG A 133 24.45 0.97 7.44
N ALA A 134 23.41 1.62 6.93
CA ALA A 134 23.47 2.85 6.16
C ALA A 134 24.17 3.95 6.98
N ASP A 135 23.80 4.12 8.24
CA ASP A 135 24.45 5.08 9.15
C ASP A 135 25.93 4.79 9.39
N SER A 136 26.27 3.52 9.56
CA SER A 136 27.67 3.09 9.74
C SER A 136 28.49 3.36 8.48
N LEU A 137 27.94 3.04 7.31
CA LEU A 137 28.56 3.34 6.00
C LEU A 137 28.68 4.84 5.78
N ARG A 138 27.66 5.63 6.13
CA ARG A 138 27.66 7.10 6.07
C ARG A 138 28.79 7.70 6.90
N LYS A 139 28.97 7.25 8.14
CA LYS A 139 30.10 7.67 9.00
C LYS A 139 31.44 7.28 8.40
N ALA A 140 31.55 6.07 7.84
CA ALA A 140 32.78 5.61 7.20
C ALA A 140 33.13 6.43 5.95
N ILE A 141 32.14 6.79 5.13
CA ILE A 141 32.29 7.66 3.95
C ILE A 141 32.81 9.05 4.38
N ALA A 142 32.19 9.65 5.40
CA ALA A 142 32.58 10.98 5.89
C ALA A 142 34.01 11.01 6.46
N LEU A 143 34.50 9.89 7.01
CA LEU A 143 35.84 9.75 7.58
C LEU A 143 36.88 9.26 6.55
N SER A 144 36.45 8.80 5.37
CA SER A 144 37.34 8.21 4.37
C SER A 144 38.06 9.30 3.58
N MET A 145 39.26 9.68 4.03
CA MET A 145 40.10 10.70 3.37
C MET A 145 41.17 10.13 2.41
N GLU A 146 41.46 8.82 2.46
CA GLU A 146 42.76 8.31 1.96
C GLU A 146 42.73 7.49 0.66
N SER A 147 41.61 6.88 0.25
CA SER A 147 41.59 6.20 -1.06
C SER A 147 40.25 6.25 -1.78
N GLU A 148 40.32 6.63 -3.05
CA GLU A 148 39.19 6.76 -3.98
C GLU A 148 38.47 5.41 -4.18
N GLU A 149 39.23 4.31 -4.33
CA GLU A 149 38.68 2.96 -4.48
C GLU A 149 37.87 2.50 -3.24
N ARG A 150 38.38 2.81 -2.04
CA ARG A 150 37.68 2.48 -0.79
C ARG A 150 36.43 3.34 -0.64
N LEU A 151 36.51 4.63 -0.96
CA LEU A 151 35.36 5.52 -0.96
C LEU A 151 34.29 5.03 -1.93
N ALA A 152 34.66 4.69 -3.17
CA ALA A 152 33.75 4.16 -4.19
C ALA A 152 33.06 2.86 -3.73
N THR A 153 33.82 1.96 -3.09
CA THR A 153 33.26 0.71 -2.53
C THR A 153 32.27 0.98 -1.39
N LEU A 154 32.57 1.94 -0.51
CA LEU A 154 31.68 2.32 0.60
C LEU A 154 30.39 2.97 0.08
N VAL A 155 30.49 3.87 -0.89
CA VAL A 155 29.34 4.51 -1.55
C VAL A 155 28.47 3.48 -2.25
N LYS A 156 29.06 2.53 -2.99
CA LYS A 156 28.31 1.45 -3.64
C LYS A 156 27.54 0.61 -2.65
N ARG A 157 28.18 0.17 -1.56
CA ARG A 157 27.50 -0.61 -0.50
C ARG A 157 26.41 0.18 0.19
N TYR A 158 26.62 1.48 0.36
CA TYR A 158 25.62 2.38 0.92
C TYR A 158 24.39 2.41 0.02
N ARG A 159 24.53 2.68 -1.28
CA ARG A 159 23.42 2.68 -2.25
C ARG A 159 22.66 1.36 -2.31
N GLN A 160 23.36 0.23 -2.41
CA GLN A 160 22.73 -1.09 -2.42
C GLN A 160 21.90 -1.36 -1.15
N ASN A 161 22.33 -0.81 -0.02
CA ASN A 161 21.58 -0.92 1.22
C ASN A 161 20.28 -0.10 1.18
N LEU A 162 20.31 1.06 0.50
CA LEU A 162 19.12 1.90 0.33
C LEU A 162 18.13 1.28 -0.64
N GLU A 163 18.61 0.78 -1.78
CA GLU A 163 17.78 0.05 -2.74
C GLU A 163 17.04 -1.09 -2.07
N ARG A 164 17.76 -1.91 -1.28
CA ARG A 164 17.15 -3.05 -0.60
C ARG A 164 16.09 -2.63 0.43
N ARG A 165 16.33 -1.53 1.14
CA ARG A 165 15.38 -0.97 2.10
C ARG A 165 14.12 -0.50 1.40
N ASP A 166 14.29 0.23 0.30
CA ASP A 166 13.21 0.78 -0.50
C ASP A 166 12.34 -0.34 -1.10
N GLU A 167 12.96 -1.42 -1.60
CA GLU A 167 12.26 -2.64 -2.04
C GLU A 167 11.40 -3.25 -0.95
N ILE A 168 11.94 -3.41 0.27
CA ILE A 168 11.20 -4.00 1.40
C ILE A 168 9.98 -3.13 1.76
N ILE A 169 10.11 -1.80 1.70
CA ILE A 169 8.99 -0.90 1.96
C ILE A 169 7.90 -1.10 0.89
N MET A 170 8.28 -1.23 -0.38
CA MET A 170 7.32 -1.52 -1.45
C MET A 170 6.62 -2.87 -1.23
N ASP A 171 7.37 -3.93 -0.89
CA ASP A 171 6.81 -5.26 -0.61
C ASP A 171 5.79 -5.23 0.53
N VAL A 172 6.07 -4.46 1.60
CA VAL A 172 5.14 -4.24 2.71
C VAL A 172 3.86 -3.56 2.24
N VAL A 173 4.01 -2.49 1.47
CA VAL A 173 2.89 -1.69 0.95
C VAL A 173 2.01 -2.52 0.02
N ASP A 174 2.61 -3.30 -0.87
CA ASP A 174 1.90 -4.18 -1.80
C ASP A 174 1.17 -5.30 -1.05
N SER A 175 1.79 -5.88 -0.03
CA SER A 175 1.14 -6.90 0.80
C SER A 175 -0.07 -6.34 1.56
N LEU A 176 0.04 -5.11 2.07
CA LEU A 176 -1.11 -4.39 2.66
C LEU A 176 -2.19 -4.12 1.61
N MET A 177 -1.82 -3.66 0.41
CA MET A 177 -2.75 -3.42 -0.68
C MET A 177 -3.53 -4.68 -1.05
N VAL A 178 -2.84 -5.79 -1.29
CA VAL A 178 -3.46 -7.09 -1.62
C VAL A 178 -4.40 -7.54 -0.51
N THR A 179 -4.00 -7.39 0.75
CA THR A 179 -4.79 -7.84 1.90
C THR A 179 -6.07 -7.02 2.08
N TYR A 180 -6.01 -5.70 1.92
CA TYR A 180 -7.13 -4.81 2.30
C TYR A 180 -8.00 -4.33 1.13
N SER A 181 -7.48 -4.32 -0.10
CA SER A 181 -8.26 -3.86 -1.27
C SER A 181 -9.43 -4.80 -1.61
N GLY A 182 -9.24 -6.11 -1.44
CA GLY A 182 -10.26 -7.14 -1.68
C GLY A 182 -11.21 -7.40 -0.51
N MET A 183 -11.00 -6.73 0.63
CA MET A 183 -11.78 -6.98 1.84
C MET A 183 -13.21 -6.42 1.71
N SER A 184 -14.22 -7.18 2.14
CA SER A 184 -15.60 -6.69 2.15
C SER A 184 -15.85 -5.72 3.33
N MET A 185 -16.81 -4.80 3.20
CA MET A 185 -17.16 -3.90 4.29
C MET A 185 -17.75 -4.61 5.51
N ALA A 186 -18.46 -5.73 5.29
CA ALA A 186 -18.94 -6.57 6.39
C ALA A 186 -17.76 -7.08 7.24
N LYS A 187 -16.64 -7.44 6.60
CA LYS A 187 -15.45 -7.91 7.30
C LYS A 187 -14.73 -6.78 8.05
N VAL A 188 -14.69 -5.58 7.47
CA VAL A 188 -14.13 -4.38 8.12
C VAL A 188 -14.89 -4.08 9.42
N GLU A 189 -16.22 -4.14 9.40
CA GLU A 189 -17.06 -3.86 10.57
C GLU A 189 -16.91 -4.96 11.65
N GLU A 190 -16.77 -6.21 11.23
CA GLU A 190 -16.52 -7.33 12.15
C GLU A 190 -15.17 -7.19 12.87
N ILE A 191 -14.11 -6.78 12.16
CA ILE A 191 -12.81 -6.48 12.78
C ILE A 191 -12.95 -5.30 13.75
N ALA A 192 -13.68 -4.25 13.36
CA ALA A 192 -13.93 -3.10 14.25
C ALA A 192 -14.60 -3.53 15.56
N GLY A 193 -15.62 -4.39 15.51
CA GLY A 193 -16.25 -4.95 16.70
C GLY A 193 -15.30 -5.79 17.57
N ASN A 194 -14.37 -6.52 16.96
CA ASN A 194 -13.34 -7.27 17.69
C ASN A 194 -12.28 -6.36 18.35
N VAL A 195 -11.95 -5.22 17.73
CA VAL A 195 -11.08 -4.20 18.32
C VAL A 195 -11.78 -3.51 19.49
N GLU A 196 -13.04 -3.10 19.32
CA GLU A 196 -13.84 -2.45 20.37
C GLU A 196 -14.06 -3.35 21.59
N SER A 197 -14.25 -4.66 21.37
CA SER A 197 -14.36 -5.65 22.44
C SER A 197 -13.02 -6.03 23.09
N GLY A 198 -11.90 -5.46 22.63
CA GLY A 198 -10.56 -5.71 23.17
C GLY A 198 -10.01 -7.11 22.86
N ARG A 199 -10.60 -7.82 21.89
CA ARG A 199 -10.13 -9.15 21.45
C ARG A 199 -8.88 -9.06 20.57
N ILE A 200 -8.66 -7.92 19.93
CA ILE A 200 -7.46 -7.60 19.17
C ILE A 200 -6.61 -6.62 19.99
N SER A 201 -5.35 -6.98 20.24
CA SER A 201 -4.42 -6.18 21.05
C SER A 201 -3.80 -5.03 20.24
N THR A 202 -3.44 -3.94 20.92
CA THR A 202 -2.82 -2.73 20.30
C THR A 202 -1.46 -3.00 19.65
N SER A 203 -0.67 -3.95 20.15
CA SER A 203 0.61 -4.34 19.53
C SER A 203 0.46 -4.93 18.13
N ASP A 204 -0.75 -5.36 17.76
CA ASP A 204 -1.07 -5.94 16.45
C ASP A 204 -1.79 -4.91 15.55
N ASN A 205 -1.81 -3.63 15.92
CA ASN A 205 -2.53 -2.60 15.18
C ASN A 205 -1.74 -2.17 13.92
N PRO A 206 -2.25 -2.44 12.70
CA PRO A 206 -1.57 -2.04 11.47
C PRO A 206 -1.46 -0.52 11.29
N LEU A 207 -2.29 0.29 11.97
CA LEU A 207 -2.18 1.75 11.93
C LEU A 207 -0.91 2.26 12.62
N GLU A 208 -0.52 1.67 13.75
CA GLU A 208 0.72 2.01 14.46
C GLU A 208 1.95 1.63 13.63
N MET A 209 1.88 0.51 12.91
CA MET A 209 2.92 0.11 11.99
C MET A 209 3.06 1.11 10.84
N ILE A 210 1.96 1.48 10.19
CA ILE A 210 1.96 2.46 9.09
C ILE A 210 2.52 3.80 9.58
N GLU A 211 2.10 4.25 10.77
CA GLU A 211 2.66 5.42 11.43
C GLU A 211 4.19 5.34 11.54
N ASN A 212 4.71 4.24 12.10
CA ASN A 212 6.15 4.04 12.27
C ASN A 212 6.91 4.05 10.93
N ILE A 213 6.39 3.39 9.90
CA ILE A 213 7.05 3.37 8.57
C ILE A 213 7.15 4.79 8.02
N ILE A 214 6.09 5.58 8.12
CA ILE A 214 6.09 6.97 7.65
C ILE A 214 7.11 7.80 8.43
N GLU A 215 7.14 7.67 9.75
CA GLU A 215 8.08 8.40 10.61
C GLU A 215 9.53 8.06 10.28
N GLU A 216 9.87 6.77 10.24
CA GLU A 216 11.23 6.31 9.94
C GLU A 216 11.68 6.76 8.55
N ASN A 217 10.78 6.74 7.56
CA ASN A 217 11.09 7.23 6.21
C ASN A 217 11.26 8.75 6.16
N THR A 218 10.46 9.49 6.92
CA THR A 218 10.58 10.95 7.01
C THR A 218 11.90 11.34 7.65
N GLU A 219 12.25 10.72 8.79
CA GLU A 219 13.52 10.97 9.47
C GLU A 219 14.72 10.59 8.59
N TYR A 220 14.62 9.46 7.88
CA TYR A 220 15.63 9.04 6.94
C TYR A 220 15.80 10.06 5.79
N ALA A 221 14.72 10.49 5.16
CA ALA A 221 14.75 11.51 4.10
C ALA A 221 15.29 12.88 4.60
N ALA A 222 15.00 13.24 5.84
CA ALA A 222 15.52 14.47 6.45
C ALA A 222 17.04 14.39 6.69
N SER A 223 17.51 13.26 7.21
CA SER A 223 18.91 13.02 7.61
C SER A 223 19.83 12.54 6.48
N ALA A 224 19.24 12.16 5.34
CA ALA A 224 19.93 11.88 4.10
C ALA A 224 20.84 13.04 3.67
N ASN A 225 22.12 12.73 3.47
CA ASN A 225 23.23 13.65 3.24
C ASN A 225 23.35 14.04 1.75
N ARG A 226 24.10 15.11 1.46
CA ARG A 226 24.57 15.57 0.13
C ARG A 226 25.34 14.53 -0.70
N ALA A 227 25.56 13.32 -0.18
CA ALA A 227 26.28 12.24 -0.86
C ALA A 227 25.36 11.35 -1.71
N LEU A 228 24.04 11.52 -1.61
CA LEU A 228 23.07 10.85 -2.46
C LEU A 228 23.05 11.47 -3.85
N SER A 229 22.84 10.64 -4.88
CA SER A 229 22.59 11.15 -6.23
C SER A 229 21.13 11.57 -6.41
N VAL A 230 20.85 12.25 -7.52
CA VAL A 230 19.48 12.51 -7.98
C VAL A 230 18.67 11.22 -8.06
N GLU A 231 19.27 10.15 -8.58
CA GLU A 231 18.66 8.83 -8.69
C GLU A 231 18.22 8.27 -7.33
N ASP A 232 19.07 8.39 -6.31
CA ASP A 232 18.73 7.95 -4.95
C ASP A 232 17.51 8.72 -4.42
N HIS A 233 17.45 10.04 -4.67
CA HIS A 233 16.32 10.87 -4.25
C HIS A 233 15.04 10.61 -5.06
N LEU A 234 15.16 10.35 -6.37
CA LEU A 234 14.04 9.94 -7.22
C LEU A 234 13.42 8.63 -6.74
N ARG A 235 14.24 7.63 -6.40
CA ARG A 235 13.77 6.35 -5.84
C ARG A 235 13.02 6.56 -4.53
N MET A 236 13.56 7.36 -3.62
CA MET A 236 12.88 7.69 -2.36
C MET A 236 11.55 8.42 -2.58
N TYR A 237 11.48 9.29 -3.59
CA TYR A 237 10.26 9.98 -3.95
C TYR A 237 9.22 9.03 -4.58
N ALA A 238 9.65 8.09 -5.43
CA ALA A 238 8.79 7.03 -5.98
C ALA A 238 8.18 6.14 -4.88
N VAL A 239 8.99 5.71 -3.89
CA VAL A 239 8.49 4.94 -2.73
C VAL A 239 7.42 5.70 -1.97
N GLN A 240 7.62 7.00 -1.74
CA GLN A 240 6.63 7.81 -1.04
C GLN A 240 5.32 7.94 -1.84
N ASN A 241 5.40 8.18 -3.15
CA ASN A 241 4.23 8.27 -4.01
C ASN A 241 3.44 6.95 -4.03
N HIS A 242 4.12 5.81 -4.16
CA HIS A 242 3.48 4.49 -4.13
C HIS A 242 2.79 4.20 -2.80
N PHE A 243 3.43 4.60 -1.69
CA PHE A 243 2.83 4.48 -0.36
C PHE A 243 1.58 5.35 -0.25
N GLU A 244 1.63 6.60 -0.70
CA GLU A 244 0.49 7.52 -0.66
C GLU A 244 -0.67 7.05 -1.54
N ASP A 245 -0.39 6.55 -2.74
CA ASP A 245 -1.39 5.95 -3.63
C ASP A 245 -2.05 4.73 -2.99
N THR A 246 -1.25 3.82 -2.42
CA THR A 246 -1.78 2.66 -1.70
C THR A 246 -2.64 3.09 -0.51
N TRP A 247 -2.15 4.02 0.32
CA TRP A 247 -2.89 4.55 1.45
C TRP A 247 -4.23 5.18 1.03
N SER A 248 -4.26 5.89 -0.10
CA SER A 248 -5.50 6.47 -0.63
C SER A 248 -6.56 5.40 -0.96
N LYS A 249 -6.13 4.19 -1.31
CA LYS A 249 -7.00 3.06 -1.70
C LYS A 249 -7.48 2.24 -0.50
N ILE A 250 -6.63 2.01 0.50
CA ILE A 250 -6.93 1.10 1.63
C ILE A 250 -7.08 1.79 3.00
N GLY A 251 -6.61 3.04 3.13
CA GLY A 251 -6.51 3.74 4.42
C GLY A 251 -7.84 3.89 5.14
N HIS A 252 -8.93 4.20 4.41
CA HIS A 252 -10.26 4.30 5.00
C HIS A 252 -10.74 2.97 5.63
N ARG A 253 -10.45 1.84 4.99
CA ARG A 253 -10.82 0.50 5.49
C ARG A 253 -10.00 0.16 6.73
N LEU A 254 -8.69 0.44 6.69
CA LEU A 254 -7.80 0.26 7.83
C LEU A 254 -8.22 1.08 9.04
N ILE A 255 -8.52 2.37 8.84
CA ILE A 255 -9.00 3.24 9.92
C ILE A 255 -10.31 2.72 10.49
N THR A 256 -11.26 2.35 9.62
CA THR A 256 -12.56 1.82 10.09
C THR A 256 -12.39 0.55 10.91
N ALA A 257 -11.55 -0.38 10.44
CA ALA A 257 -11.30 -1.66 11.10
C ALA A 257 -10.54 -1.53 12.43
N TYR A 258 -9.54 -0.64 12.52
CA TYR A 258 -8.54 -0.70 13.61
C TYR A 258 -8.45 0.54 14.49
N ALA A 259 -9.10 1.65 14.15
CA ALA A 259 -8.98 2.87 14.94
C ALA A 259 -9.91 2.91 16.17
N GLY A 260 -10.89 1.99 16.27
CA GLY A 260 -11.92 2.00 17.31
C GLY A 260 -12.63 3.36 17.38
N ASP A 261 -12.79 3.92 18.58
CA ASP A 261 -13.38 5.25 18.79
C ASP A 261 -12.52 6.42 18.27
N LYS A 262 -11.25 6.18 17.95
CA LYS A 262 -10.27 7.21 17.57
C LYS A 262 -10.12 7.40 16.06
N ARG A 263 -11.15 7.05 15.26
CA ARG A 263 -11.10 7.10 13.78
C ARG A 263 -10.62 8.45 13.24
N SER A 264 -11.18 9.54 13.77
CA SER A 264 -10.81 10.91 13.36
C SER A 264 -9.35 11.23 13.70
N GLU A 265 -8.90 10.87 14.90
CA GLU A 265 -7.53 11.13 15.36
C GLU A 265 -6.51 10.36 14.51
N TRP A 266 -6.76 9.07 14.26
CA TRP A 266 -5.91 8.23 13.42
C TRP A 266 -5.84 8.74 11.99
N ASN A 267 -6.99 9.11 11.41
CA ASN A 267 -7.04 9.67 10.07
C ASN A 267 -6.20 10.95 9.95
N THR A 268 -6.41 11.90 10.86
CA THR A 268 -5.65 13.15 10.88
C THR A 268 -4.15 12.89 11.06
N ARG A 269 -3.79 12.05 12.03
CA ARG A 269 -2.39 11.74 12.36
C ARG A 269 -1.63 11.15 11.17
N ILE A 270 -2.18 10.12 10.52
CA ILE A 270 -1.50 9.49 9.39
C ILE A 270 -1.40 10.48 8.22
N ASN A 271 -2.46 11.24 7.92
CA ASN A 271 -2.44 12.20 6.83
C ASN A 271 -1.43 13.34 7.05
N GLU A 272 -1.29 13.83 8.28
CA GLU A 272 -0.28 14.83 8.64
C GLU A 272 1.14 14.27 8.44
N LYS A 273 1.42 13.08 8.96
CA LYS A 273 2.73 12.43 8.79
C LYS A 273 3.04 12.11 7.33
N MET A 274 2.05 11.66 6.56
CA MET A 274 2.19 11.40 5.13
C MET A 274 2.58 12.68 4.38
N ARG A 275 1.93 13.80 4.71
CA ARG A 275 2.24 15.10 4.14
C ARG A 275 3.67 15.53 4.47
N ASP A 276 4.11 15.34 5.72
CA ASP A 276 5.46 15.70 6.15
C ASP A 276 6.52 14.84 5.46
N TRP A 277 6.24 13.54 5.27
CA TRP A 277 7.08 12.65 4.48
C TRP A 277 7.21 13.15 3.03
N ARG A 278 6.07 13.42 2.37
CA ARG A 278 6.02 13.94 0.99
C ARG A 278 6.77 15.25 0.82
N MET A 279 6.57 16.21 1.72
CA MET A 279 7.27 17.50 1.67
C MET A 279 8.78 17.29 1.78
N THR A 280 9.21 16.42 2.69
CA THR A 280 10.63 16.15 2.91
C THR A 280 11.28 15.47 1.71
N THR A 281 10.68 14.41 1.16
CA THR A 281 11.21 13.69 0.00
C THR A 281 11.20 14.56 -1.26
N SER A 282 10.10 15.24 -1.53
CA SER A 282 9.95 16.15 -2.68
C SER A 282 11.01 17.26 -2.63
N GLN A 283 11.16 17.95 -1.50
CA GLN A 283 12.16 19.02 -1.35
C GLN A 283 13.58 18.50 -1.61
N LYS A 284 13.93 17.32 -1.09
CA LYS A 284 15.26 16.73 -1.30
C LYS A 284 15.49 16.35 -2.75
N MET A 285 14.49 15.79 -3.42
CA MET A 285 14.55 15.42 -4.82
C MET A 285 14.74 16.64 -5.72
N TRP A 286 13.89 17.67 -5.58
CA TRP A 286 14.00 18.86 -6.42
C TRP A 286 15.30 19.62 -6.20
N ASN A 287 15.74 19.76 -4.95
CA ASN A 287 17.05 20.38 -4.67
C ASN A 287 18.21 19.59 -5.28
N SER A 288 18.14 18.25 -5.27
CA SER A 288 19.18 17.44 -5.90
C SER A 288 19.17 17.57 -7.42
N MET A 289 17.98 17.63 -8.03
CA MET A 289 17.81 17.83 -9.46
C MET A 289 18.34 19.20 -9.90
N ASP A 290 17.99 20.25 -9.16
CA ASP A 290 18.47 21.63 -9.39
C ASP A 290 20.00 21.71 -9.31
N GLN A 291 20.61 21.12 -8.28
CA GLN A 291 22.07 21.06 -8.15
C GLN A 291 22.74 20.32 -9.30
N TYR A 292 22.13 19.23 -9.78
CA TYR A 292 22.67 18.49 -10.92
C TYR A 292 22.61 19.31 -12.21
N LEU A 293 21.50 20.01 -12.43
CA LEU A 293 21.29 20.86 -13.59
C LEU A 293 22.25 22.07 -13.59
N GLU A 294 22.44 22.71 -12.43
CA GLU A 294 23.43 23.78 -12.26
C GLU A 294 24.85 23.28 -12.56
N PHE A 295 25.22 22.10 -12.04
CA PHE A 295 26.52 21.48 -12.32
C PHE A 295 26.70 21.12 -13.82
N SER A 296 25.61 20.75 -14.48
CA SER A 296 25.60 20.42 -15.92
C SER A 296 25.50 21.67 -16.81
N GLU A 297 25.53 22.86 -16.22
CA GLU A 297 25.38 24.15 -16.92
C GLU A 297 24.05 24.28 -17.69
N VAL A 298 23.00 23.56 -17.23
CA VAL A 298 21.63 23.63 -17.76
C VAL A 298 20.77 24.42 -16.79
N ASN A 299 20.52 25.69 -17.07
CA ASN A 299 19.72 26.55 -16.19
C ASN A 299 18.25 26.62 -16.65
N LEU A 300 17.38 25.85 -15.98
CA LEU A 300 15.95 25.82 -16.27
C LEU A 300 15.15 26.94 -15.57
N GLY A 301 15.79 27.71 -14.68
CA GLY A 301 15.08 28.57 -13.73
C GLY A 301 14.47 27.80 -12.56
N ALA A 302 13.58 28.44 -11.80
CA ALA A 302 13.05 27.87 -10.56
C ALA A 302 11.95 26.83 -10.78
N PHE A 303 12.07 25.68 -10.11
CA PHE A 303 11.06 24.62 -10.03
C PHE A 303 11.15 23.89 -8.68
N ASP A 304 10.04 23.28 -8.27
CA ASP A 304 9.90 22.62 -6.96
C ASP A 304 8.79 21.55 -6.92
N ASN A 305 8.18 21.24 -8.07
CA ASN A 305 7.14 20.22 -8.23
C ASN A 305 7.07 19.76 -9.69
N ASN A 306 6.37 18.65 -9.94
CA ASN A 306 6.31 17.98 -11.24
C ASN A 306 5.83 18.94 -12.36
N TYR A 307 4.83 19.78 -12.04
CA TYR A 307 4.28 20.75 -12.98
C TYR A 307 5.27 21.90 -13.27
N SER A 308 5.83 22.52 -12.23
CA SER A 308 6.80 23.62 -12.41
C SER A 308 8.07 23.14 -13.11
N PHE A 309 8.51 21.91 -12.87
CA PHE A 309 9.64 21.30 -13.57
C PHE A 309 9.37 21.09 -15.06
N PHE A 310 8.20 20.52 -15.42
CA PHE A 310 7.83 20.38 -16.84
C PHE A 310 7.76 21.75 -17.54
N VAL A 311 7.14 22.74 -16.91
CA VAL A 311 7.05 24.11 -17.46
C VAL A 311 8.43 24.72 -17.64
N ALA A 312 9.35 24.50 -16.69
CA ALA A 312 10.72 24.97 -16.78
C ALA A 312 11.47 24.33 -17.98
N LEU A 313 11.34 23.02 -18.17
CA LEU A 313 11.87 22.31 -19.34
C LEU A 313 11.30 22.84 -20.66
N ASP A 314 9.98 22.95 -20.75
CA ASP A 314 9.28 23.42 -21.96
C ASP A 314 9.68 24.85 -22.33
N ASN A 315 9.74 25.75 -21.34
CA ASN A 315 10.18 27.11 -21.54
C ASN A 315 11.64 27.17 -21.99
N PHE A 316 12.53 26.42 -21.33
CA PHE A 316 13.95 26.38 -21.65
C PHE A 316 14.19 25.96 -23.09
N VAL A 317 13.62 24.83 -23.52
CA VAL A 317 13.80 24.30 -24.88
C VAL A 317 13.23 25.27 -25.93
N ARG A 318 12.04 25.83 -25.68
CA ARG A 318 11.43 26.79 -26.60
C ARG A 318 12.24 28.08 -26.74
N GLU A 319 12.76 28.62 -25.63
CA GLU A 319 13.58 29.83 -25.65
C GLU A 319 14.94 29.59 -26.30
N ALA A 320 15.58 28.46 -26.00
CA ALA A 320 16.86 28.08 -26.59
C ALA A 320 16.74 27.82 -28.10
N LYS A 321 15.65 27.18 -28.55
CA LYS A 321 15.34 27.05 -29.97
C LYS A 321 15.21 28.41 -30.64
N LYS A 322 14.39 29.32 -30.07
CA LYS A 322 14.20 30.67 -30.62
C LYS A 322 15.50 31.45 -30.70
N LYS A 323 16.35 31.38 -29.67
CA LYS A 323 17.69 31.99 -29.68
C LYS A 323 18.54 31.45 -30.83
N SER A 324 18.45 30.15 -31.11
CA SER A 324 19.19 29.50 -32.19
C SER A 324 18.74 29.97 -33.58
N GLU A 325 17.44 30.20 -33.77
CA GLU A 325 16.88 30.80 -34.99
C GLU A 325 17.41 32.23 -35.23
N ASP A 326 17.68 32.99 -34.16
CA ASP A 326 18.21 34.36 -34.25
C ASP A 326 19.75 34.39 -34.41
N GLU A 327 20.46 33.36 -33.94
CA GLU A 327 21.93 33.27 -33.89
C GLU A 327 22.52 32.21 -34.84
N ILE A 328 21.99 32.09 -36.06
CA ILE A 328 22.26 31.06 -37.12
C ILE A 328 23.74 30.66 -37.36
N ILE A 329 24.70 31.49 -36.92
CA ILE A 329 26.14 31.31 -37.17
C ILE A 329 26.91 30.94 -35.88
N SER A 330 26.28 30.92 -34.70
CA SER A 330 26.99 30.71 -33.43
C SER A 330 27.20 29.22 -33.13
N SER A 331 28.46 28.85 -32.87
CA SER A 331 28.78 27.51 -32.35
C SER A 331 28.28 27.31 -30.91
N GLU A 332 27.99 28.39 -30.20
CA GLU A 332 27.52 28.42 -28.81
C GLU A 332 26.10 27.86 -28.69
N SER A 333 25.19 28.25 -29.58
CA SER A 333 23.82 27.69 -29.64
C SER A 333 23.83 26.16 -29.83
N TYR A 334 24.73 25.64 -30.66
CA TYR A 334 24.88 24.20 -30.83
C TYR A 334 25.45 23.50 -29.59
N GLN A 335 26.36 24.14 -28.85
CA GLN A 335 26.87 23.60 -27.58
C GLN A 335 25.78 23.60 -26.49
N ASP A 336 24.92 24.62 -26.44
CA ASP A 336 23.75 24.66 -25.56
C ASP A 336 22.81 23.48 -25.86
N TYR A 337 22.53 23.23 -27.14
CA TYR A 337 21.77 22.06 -27.59
C TYR A 337 22.42 20.75 -27.14
N LEU A 338 23.71 20.55 -27.39
CA LEU A 338 24.41 19.31 -27.02
C LEU A 338 24.39 19.08 -25.50
N ARG A 339 24.65 20.10 -24.68
CA ARG A 339 24.59 19.97 -23.21
C ARG A 339 23.21 19.55 -22.73
N PHE A 340 22.15 20.18 -23.25
CA PHE A 340 20.79 19.79 -22.88
C PHE A 340 20.42 18.41 -23.42
N GLN A 341 20.80 18.11 -24.66
CA GLN A 341 20.54 16.82 -25.29
C GLN A 341 21.20 15.68 -24.50
N ASP A 342 22.45 15.85 -24.05
CA ASP A 342 23.16 14.87 -23.22
C ASP A 342 22.43 14.66 -21.89
N PHE A 343 22.02 15.74 -21.21
CA PHE A 343 21.18 15.64 -20.01
C PHE A 343 19.87 14.88 -20.30
N TRP A 344 19.18 15.23 -21.37
CA TRP A 344 17.87 14.69 -21.70
C TRP A 344 17.94 13.22 -22.11
N SER A 345 18.87 12.84 -22.99
CA SER A 345 19.02 11.45 -23.44
C SER A 345 19.60 10.56 -22.36
N ASP A 346 20.68 11.00 -21.71
CA ASP A 346 21.46 10.11 -20.85
C ASP A 346 20.83 10.01 -19.46
N LYS A 347 20.33 11.13 -18.92
CA LYS A 347 19.69 11.12 -17.61
C LYS A 347 18.20 10.86 -17.69
N ILE A 348 17.41 11.76 -18.29
CA ILE A 348 15.95 11.65 -18.25
C ILE A 348 15.45 10.39 -18.98
N LYS A 349 15.94 10.13 -20.20
CA LYS A 349 15.42 9.04 -21.03
C LYS A 349 16.08 7.68 -20.82
N ASN A 350 17.29 7.64 -20.26
CA ASN A 350 18.03 6.40 -20.07
C ASN A 350 18.17 6.06 -18.59
N GLU A 351 19.06 6.73 -17.86
CA GLU A 351 19.37 6.36 -16.47
C GLU A 351 18.18 6.49 -15.52
N TRP A 352 17.38 7.56 -15.63
CA TRP A 352 16.28 7.86 -14.71
C TRP A 352 14.91 7.50 -15.27
N SER A 353 14.81 6.91 -16.45
CA SER A 353 13.55 6.74 -17.19
C SER A 353 12.45 6.08 -16.37
N ASN A 354 12.77 4.96 -15.71
CA ASN A 354 11.82 4.22 -14.87
C ASN A 354 11.44 5.05 -13.64
N LEU A 355 12.43 5.65 -12.97
CA LEU A 355 12.20 6.42 -11.74
C LEU A 355 11.39 7.70 -11.99
N ILE A 356 11.57 8.36 -13.14
CA ILE A 356 10.78 9.53 -13.54
C ILE A 356 9.31 9.17 -13.75
N GLN A 357 9.02 7.97 -14.25
CA GLN A 357 7.67 7.46 -14.43
C GLN A 357 7.08 6.98 -13.09
N ASP A 358 7.81 6.16 -12.34
CA ASP A 358 7.37 5.62 -11.05
C ASP A 358 7.13 6.74 -10.01
N ALA A 359 7.88 7.83 -10.09
CA ALA A 359 7.70 9.01 -9.25
C ALA A 359 6.77 10.07 -9.86
N ASP A 360 6.09 9.77 -10.98
CA ASP A 360 5.19 10.67 -11.70
C ASP A 360 5.78 12.06 -12.03
N VAL A 361 7.12 12.16 -12.12
CA VAL A 361 7.84 13.43 -12.33
C VAL A 361 7.52 14.01 -13.71
N LEU A 362 7.49 13.15 -14.73
CA LEU A 362 7.06 13.50 -16.08
C LEU A 362 6.20 12.37 -16.66
N THR A 363 5.08 12.75 -17.27
CA THR A 363 4.24 11.84 -18.04
C THR A 363 4.87 11.53 -19.40
N VAL A 364 4.48 10.39 -20.00
CA VAL A 364 4.89 10.02 -21.37
C VAL A 364 4.56 11.12 -22.39
N ALA A 365 3.42 11.79 -22.23
CA ALA A 365 3.01 12.89 -23.10
C ALA A 365 3.95 14.11 -22.97
N GLN A 366 4.38 14.43 -21.75
CA GLN A 366 5.32 15.51 -21.50
C GLN A 366 6.71 15.20 -22.07
N ILE A 367 7.20 13.96 -21.88
CA ILE A 367 8.47 13.51 -22.47
C ILE A 367 8.41 13.63 -24.00
N SER A 368 7.33 13.15 -24.63
CA SER A 368 7.14 13.26 -26.07
C SER A 368 7.10 14.71 -26.57
N SER A 369 6.47 15.61 -25.81
CA SER A 369 6.40 17.03 -26.17
C SER A 369 7.78 17.68 -26.18
N ILE A 370 8.66 17.34 -25.24
CA ILE A 370 10.03 17.85 -25.21
C ILE A 370 10.87 17.22 -26.34
N ASP A 371 10.71 15.92 -26.60
CA ASP A 371 11.39 15.24 -27.72
C ASP A 371 11.07 15.87 -29.08
N ASP A 372 9.81 16.24 -29.33
CA ASP A 372 9.40 16.92 -30.55
C ASP A 372 10.05 18.30 -30.69
N GLN A 373 10.16 19.04 -29.58
CA GLN A 373 10.81 20.35 -29.57
C GLN A 373 12.33 20.24 -29.78
N LEU A 374 12.97 19.23 -29.19
CA LEU A 374 14.41 18.99 -29.37
C LEU A 374 14.79 18.68 -30.81
N SER A 375 13.95 17.91 -31.50
CA SER A 375 14.13 17.62 -32.93
C SER A 375 14.12 18.91 -33.76
N GLY A 376 13.25 19.87 -33.39
CA GLY A 376 13.23 21.19 -34.00
C GLY A 376 14.44 22.05 -33.63
N TRP A 377 14.90 22.00 -32.39
CA TRP A 377 16.05 22.78 -31.92
C TRP A 377 17.37 22.29 -32.52
N GLU A 378 17.56 20.98 -32.69
CA GLU A 378 18.76 20.42 -33.36
C GLU A 378 18.94 21.01 -34.76
N TYR A 379 17.85 21.10 -35.53
CA TYR A 379 17.89 21.62 -36.89
C TYR A 379 18.32 23.09 -36.93
N GLU A 380 17.77 23.92 -36.05
CA GLU A 380 18.03 25.38 -36.02
C GLU A 380 19.40 25.73 -35.40
N SER A 381 19.93 24.88 -34.52
CA SER A 381 21.22 25.13 -33.84
C SER A 381 22.44 24.67 -34.63
N ARG A 382 22.28 23.86 -35.68
CA ARG A 382 23.41 23.36 -36.48
C ARG A 382 24.13 24.50 -37.20
N PRO A 383 25.43 24.74 -36.93
CA PRO A 383 26.15 25.85 -37.55
C PRO A 383 26.27 25.63 -39.06
N ILE A 384 25.96 26.67 -39.83
CA ILE A 384 26.18 26.65 -41.29
C ILE A 384 27.68 26.50 -41.55
N HIS A 385 28.07 25.47 -42.31
CA HIS A 385 29.48 25.25 -42.64
C HIS A 385 30.06 26.53 -43.29
N PRO A 386 31.19 27.09 -42.80
CA PRO A 386 31.71 28.38 -43.26
C PRO A 386 31.92 28.46 -44.77
N PHE A 387 32.22 27.31 -45.38
CA PHE A 387 32.37 27.15 -46.82
C PHE A 387 31.10 27.51 -47.61
N LEU A 388 29.89 27.24 -47.08
CA LEU A 388 28.63 27.61 -47.74
C LEU A 388 28.42 29.13 -47.78
N ILE A 389 28.81 29.84 -46.72
CA ILE A 389 28.77 31.32 -46.69
C ILE A 389 29.75 31.89 -47.71
N VAL A 390 30.98 31.35 -47.78
CA VAL A 390 31.98 31.73 -48.78
C VAL A 390 31.46 31.48 -50.20
N LEU A 391 30.80 30.33 -50.45
CA LEU A 391 30.19 30.00 -51.73
C LEU A 391 29.07 30.98 -52.11
N LEU A 392 28.23 31.36 -51.14
CA LEU A 392 27.15 32.32 -51.35
C LEU A 392 27.70 33.70 -51.72
N VAL A 393 28.72 34.18 -51.00
CA VAL A 393 29.41 35.44 -51.29
C VAL A 393 30.09 35.39 -52.66
N LEU A 394 30.80 34.31 -52.98
CA LEU A 394 31.42 34.11 -54.29
C LEU A 394 30.39 34.10 -55.44
N SER A 395 29.23 33.47 -55.24
CA SER A 395 28.17 33.44 -56.25
C SER A 395 27.54 34.83 -56.45
N ALA A 396 27.31 35.58 -55.37
CA ALA A 396 26.81 36.95 -55.44
C ALA A 396 27.79 37.89 -56.15
N VAL A 397 29.10 37.81 -55.83
CA VAL A 397 30.14 38.60 -56.50
C VAL A 397 30.26 38.23 -57.97
N SER A 398 30.19 36.94 -58.30
CA SER A 398 30.17 36.45 -59.69
C SER A 398 28.98 37.01 -60.49
N LEU A 399 27.78 36.99 -59.91
CA LEU A 399 26.57 37.53 -60.55
C LEU A 399 26.66 39.04 -60.77
N ILE A 400 27.19 39.80 -59.80
CA ILE A 400 27.43 41.25 -59.93
C ILE A 400 28.48 41.52 -61.02
N GLY A 401 29.58 40.78 -61.03
CA GLY A 401 30.61 40.89 -62.05
C GLY A 401 30.09 40.58 -63.46
N PHE A 402 29.28 39.53 -63.60
CA PHE A 402 28.66 39.14 -64.86
C PHE A 402 27.65 40.19 -65.36
N SER A 403 26.81 40.71 -64.48
CA SER A 403 25.83 41.75 -64.84
C SER A 403 26.49 43.07 -65.22
N LEU A 404 27.57 43.48 -64.55
CA LEU A 404 28.38 44.64 -64.94
C LEU A 404 29.06 44.45 -66.30
N ALA A 405 29.62 43.27 -66.57
CA ALA A 405 30.22 42.94 -67.87
C ALA A 405 29.17 42.99 -69.00
N MET A 406 27.98 42.43 -68.77
CA MET A 406 26.85 42.48 -69.71
C MET A 406 26.31 43.90 -69.95
N PHE A 407 26.34 44.77 -68.94
CA PHE A 407 25.99 46.18 -69.10
C PHE A 407 27.02 46.96 -69.92
N LYS A 408 28.31 46.59 -69.80
CA LYS A 408 29.40 47.21 -70.58
C LYS A 408 29.33 46.82 -72.05
N THR A 409 28.99 45.57 -72.36
CA THR A 409 28.86 45.06 -73.75
C THR A 409 27.58 45.51 -74.46
N LYS A 410 26.54 45.95 -73.73
CA LYS A 410 25.35 46.57 -74.32
C LYS A 410 25.49 48.07 -74.64
N LYS A 411 26.53 48.74 -74.12
CA LYS A 411 26.80 50.18 -74.33
C LYS A 411 27.95 50.45 -75.32
N ALA A 412 28.69 49.41 -75.71
CA ALA A 412 29.61 49.43 -76.85
C ALA A 412 28.87 48.92 -78.08
#